data_AF-A0A848LM58-F1
#
_entry.id   AF-A0A848LM58-F1
#
_cell.length_a   1.000
_cell.length_b   1.000
_cell.length_c   1.000
_cell.angle_alpha   90.00
_cell.angle_beta   90.00
_cell.angle_gamma   90.00
#
_symmetry.space_group_name_H-M   'P 1'
#
loop_
_entity.id
_entity.type
_entity.pdbx_description
1 polymer ?
#
loop_
_entity_poly.entity_id
_entity_poly.type
_entity_poly.pdbx_seq_one_letter_code
_entity_poly.pdbx_strand_id
1 'polypeptide(L)'
;MLHKTVPGTRRVTAGTDKGYDTKDFVAECRHLVVTPHVAQNLSARHRSAIAARTTGTEGYGLSQRARKRIEEIGGWMRTVGNFRKTRLRGRERTLMGTYFVGAAYNLMQMARLAAA
;
A
#
# COMPACT_ATOMS: atom_id res chain seq x y z
N MET A 1 7.90 7.72 -12.03
CA MET A 1 6.61 7.32 -12.66
C MET A 1 5.39 7.87 -11.86
N LEU A 2 5.29 9.18 -11.65
CA LEU A 2 4.17 9.81 -10.92
C LEU A 2 3.54 10.96 -11.74
N HIS A 3 3.43 10.81 -13.06
CA HIS A 3 2.99 11.88 -13.97
C HIS A 3 1.50 11.83 -14.33
N LYS A 4 0.65 11.27 -13.47
CA LYS A 4 -0.82 11.37 -13.62
C LYS A 4 -1.40 12.14 -12.44
N THR A 5 -1.94 13.32 -12.73
CA THR A 5 -2.54 14.24 -11.78
C THR A 5 -3.65 13.55 -10.99
N VAL A 6 -3.51 13.51 -9.66
CA VAL A 6 -4.60 13.12 -8.76
C VAL A 6 -5.64 14.25 -8.78
N PRO A 7 -6.93 13.97 -9.06
CA PRO A 7 -7.96 15.01 -9.10
C PRO A 7 -8.11 15.73 -7.75
N GLY A 8 -8.20 17.07 -7.77
CA GLY A 8 -8.49 17.92 -6.62
C GLY A 8 -7.37 18.90 -6.25
N THR A 9 -7.70 19.86 -5.37
CA THR A 9 -6.76 20.89 -4.86
C THR A 9 -6.13 20.52 -3.51
N ARG A 10 -6.55 19.40 -2.93
CA ARG A 10 -6.13 18.96 -1.60
C ARG A 10 -4.73 18.37 -1.70
N ARG A 11 -3.89 18.62 -0.70
CA ARG A 11 -2.60 17.92 -0.58
C ARG A 11 -2.86 16.42 -0.44
N VAL A 12 -2.24 15.63 -1.32
CA VAL A 12 -2.37 14.17 -1.32
C VAL A 12 -1.21 13.52 -0.57
N THR A 13 -1.43 12.29 -0.12
CA THR A 13 -0.43 11.48 0.59
C THR A 13 -0.08 10.25 -0.24
N ALA A 14 1.19 9.84 -0.21
CA ALA A 14 1.64 8.58 -0.83
C ALA A 14 2.03 7.59 0.27
N GLY A 15 1.15 6.63 0.55
CA GLY A 15 1.41 5.53 1.48
C GLY A 15 2.20 4.42 0.79
N THR A 16 3.43 4.17 1.23
CA THR A 16 4.30 3.16 0.60
C THR A 16 5.02 2.30 1.63
N ASP A 17 5.54 1.16 1.18
CA ASP A 17 6.39 0.31 1.99
C ASP A 17 7.78 0.91 2.26
N LYS A 18 8.55 0.21 3.10
CA LYS A 18 9.85 0.65 3.61
C LYS A 18 10.95 0.69 2.56
N GLY A 19 10.84 -0.05 1.45
CA GLY A 19 11.78 -0.02 0.34
C GLY A 19 11.81 1.34 -0.38
N TYR A 20 10.74 2.13 -0.24
CA TYR A 20 10.64 3.49 -0.77
C TYR A 20 11.21 4.56 0.15
N ASP A 21 11.79 4.18 1.30
CA ASP A 21 12.47 5.13 2.20
C ASP A 21 13.85 5.52 1.64
N THR A 22 13.83 6.16 0.48
CA THR A 22 14.99 6.66 -0.25
C THR A 22 14.91 8.17 -0.40
N LYS A 23 16.07 8.82 -0.46
CA LYS A 23 16.13 10.29 -0.61
C LYS A 23 15.45 10.75 -1.89
N ASP A 24 15.69 10.05 -2.99
CA ASP A 24 15.17 10.41 -4.31
C ASP A 24 13.65 10.29 -4.36
N PHE A 25 13.08 9.21 -3.83
CA PHE A 25 11.62 9.06 -3.77
C PHE A 25 10.97 10.15 -2.93
N VAL A 26 11.53 10.42 -1.74
CA VAL A 26 11.02 11.46 -0.85
C VAL A 26 11.15 12.86 -1.48
N ALA A 27 12.23 13.10 -2.24
CA ALA A 27 12.42 14.35 -2.98
C ALA A 27 11.40 14.50 -4.11
N GLU A 28 11.16 13.45 -4.91
CA GLU A 28 10.14 13.45 -5.96
C GLU A 28 8.74 13.70 -5.39
N CYS A 29 8.38 13.05 -4.27
CA CYS A 29 7.09 13.30 -3.62
C CYS A 29 6.94 14.79 -3.27
N ARG A 30 7.97 15.42 -2.71
CA ARG A 30 7.94 16.84 -2.35
C ARG A 30 7.85 17.74 -3.59
N HIS A 31 8.59 17.42 -4.64
CA HIS A 31 8.53 18.13 -5.92
C HIS A 31 7.11 18.11 -6.51
N LEU A 32 6.39 16.98 -6.33
CA LEU A 32 5.01 16.81 -6.76
C LEU A 32 3.96 17.29 -5.74
N VAL A 33 4.38 17.95 -4.65
CA VAL A 33 3.50 18.43 -3.57
C VAL A 33 2.70 17.28 -2.91
N VAL A 34 3.27 16.08 -2.90
CA VAL A 34 2.74 14.87 -2.25
C VAL A 34 3.44 14.67 -0.91
N THR A 35 2.67 14.45 0.16
CA THR A 35 3.23 14.10 1.47
C THR A 35 3.63 12.61 1.48
N PRO A 36 4.92 12.27 1.68
CA PRO A 36 5.38 10.89 1.67
C PRO A 36 5.03 10.19 2.99
N HIS A 37 4.03 9.30 2.99
CA HIS A 37 3.68 8.41 4.10
C HIS A 37 4.41 7.07 3.94
N VAL A 38 5.73 7.13 3.83
CA VAL A 38 6.61 5.97 3.64
C VAL A 38 6.91 5.32 4.99
N ALA A 39 6.90 3.98 5.06
CA ALA A 39 7.39 3.27 6.24
C ALA A 39 8.87 3.54 6.52
N GLN A 40 9.17 4.09 7.69
CA GLN A 40 10.54 4.43 8.08
C GLN A 40 11.44 3.21 8.16
N ASN A 41 12.68 3.40 7.68
CA ASN A 41 13.78 2.53 7.96
C ASN A 41 14.37 2.86 9.34
N LEU A 42 14.09 1.98 10.30
CA LEU A 42 14.60 2.06 11.67
C LEU A 42 15.89 1.24 11.88
N SER A 43 16.58 0.86 10.81
CA SER A 43 17.85 0.12 10.92
C SER A 43 18.98 1.04 11.39
N ALA A 44 19.84 0.55 12.29
CA ALA A 44 21.05 1.27 12.70
C ALA A 44 22.01 1.60 11.55
N ARG A 45 21.93 0.88 10.42
CA ARG A 45 22.80 1.05 9.25
C ARG A 45 22.29 2.09 8.25
N HIS A 46 20.99 2.43 8.30
CA HIS A 46 20.36 3.32 7.32
C HIS A 46 19.47 4.35 8.00
N ARG A 47 19.83 5.63 7.84
CA ARG A 47 19.00 6.74 8.29
C ARG A 47 17.80 6.91 7.36
N SER A 48 16.60 6.95 7.93
CA SER A 48 15.37 7.24 7.20
C SER A 48 15.43 8.59 6.48
N ALA A 49 14.89 8.66 5.25
CA ALA A 49 14.71 9.89 4.48
C ALA A 49 13.46 10.67 4.93
N ILE A 50 12.58 10.06 5.72
CA ILE A 50 11.39 10.69 6.29
C ILE A 50 11.73 11.42 7.59
N ALA A 51 11.38 12.70 7.63
CA ALA A 51 11.57 13.55 8.80
C ALA A 51 10.50 13.32 9.88
N ALA A 52 10.88 13.48 11.16
CA ALA A 52 10.01 13.29 12.32
C ALA A 52 8.70 14.10 12.27
N ARG A 53 8.71 15.29 11.66
CA ARG A 53 7.51 16.11 11.45
C ARG A 53 6.41 15.40 10.65
N THR A 54 6.79 14.45 9.78
CA THR A 54 5.83 13.67 8.97
C THR A 54 5.28 12.53 9.80
N THR A 55 6.17 11.83 10.52
CA THR A 55 5.80 10.64 11.30
C THR A 55 5.03 10.94 12.57
N GLY A 56 5.11 12.17 13.09
CA GLY A 56 4.33 12.64 14.24
C GLY A 56 2.89 13.02 13.90
N THR A 57 2.46 12.99 12.63
CA THR A 57 1.09 13.33 12.26
C THR A 57 0.15 12.14 12.43
N GLU A 58 -1.10 12.41 12.84
CA GLU A 58 -2.14 11.39 12.90
C GLU A 58 -2.39 10.74 11.53
N GLY A 59 -2.39 11.56 10.47
CA GLY A 59 -2.56 11.09 9.09
C GLY A 59 -1.51 10.07 8.67
N TYR A 60 -0.25 10.22 9.11
CA TYR A 60 0.79 9.23 8.89
C TYR A 60 0.44 7.91 9.61
N GLY A 61 0.05 7.96 10.88
CA GLY A 61 -0.35 6.78 11.64
C GLY A 61 -1.51 6.00 11.00
N LEU A 62 -2.54 6.70 10.51
CA LEU A 62 -3.65 6.12 9.76
C LEU A 62 -3.19 5.44 8.47
N SER A 63 -2.34 6.13 7.70
CA SER A 63 -1.77 5.59 6.47
C SER A 63 -0.98 4.31 6.70
N GLN A 64 -0.22 4.24 7.80
CA GLN A 64 0.56 3.04 8.13
C GLN A 64 -0.30 1.86 8.58
N ARG A 65 -1.44 2.11 9.23
CA ARG A 65 -2.43 1.06 9.49
C ARG A 65 -3.07 0.57 8.20
N ALA A 66 -3.48 1.48 7.31
CA ALA A 66 -4.07 1.13 6.03
C ALA A 66 -3.11 0.31 5.15
N ARG A 67 -1.82 0.66 5.12
CA ARG A 67 -0.77 -0.06 4.39
C ARG A 67 -0.69 -1.54 4.80
N LYS A 68 -0.79 -1.85 6.09
CA LYS A 68 -0.76 -3.24 6.59
C LYS A 68 -1.97 -4.07 6.14
N ARG A 69 -3.14 -3.45 5.96
CA ARG A 69 -4.34 -4.15 5.43
C ARG A 69 -4.14 -4.67 4.01
N ILE A 70 -3.34 -3.97 3.20
CA ILE A 70 -2.98 -4.43 1.84
C ILE A 70 -2.09 -5.69 1.92
N GLU A 71 -1.23 -5.78 2.93
CA GLU A 71 -0.40 -6.98 3.16
C GLU A 71 -1.24 -8.19 3.58
N GLU A 72 -2.31 -7.97 4.36
CA GLU A 72 -3.23 -9.02 4.79
C GLU A 72 -3.94 -9.69 3.60
N ILE A 73 -4.56 -8.91 2.71
CA ILE A 73 -5.19 -9.46 1.50
C ILE A 73 -4.16 -10.14 0.59
N GLY A 74 -2.96 -9.55 0.43
CA GLY A 74 -1.90 -10.15 -0.38
C GLY A 74 -1.42 -11.49 0.16
N GLY A 75 -1.27 -11.60 1.49
CA GLY A 75 -0.97 -12.85 2.17
C GLY A 75 -2.09 -13.88 2.00
N TRP A 76 -3.34 -13.47 2.26
CA TRP A 76 -4.52 -14.32 2.13
C TRP A 76 -4.73 -14.84 0.71
N MET A 77 -4.57 -14.00 -0.32
CA MET A 77 -4.65 -14.40 -1.73
C MET A 77 -3.65 -15.50 -2.06
N ARG A 78 -2.42 -15.41 -1.52
CA ARG A 78 -1.38 -16.41 -1.76
C ARG A 78 -1.66 -17.72 -1.03
N THR A 79 -2.11 -17.66 0.22
CA THR A 79 -2.30 -18.84 1.08
C THR A 79 -3.64 -19.52 0.87
N VAL A 80 -4.75 -18.77 0.95
CA VAL A 80 -6.12 -19.28 0.85
C VAL A 80 -6.64 -19.20 -0.58
N GLY A 81 -6.35 -18.10 -1.29
CA GLY A 81 -6.73 -17.93 -2.69
C GLY A 81 -5.95 -18.80 -3.68
N ASN A 82 -4.91 -19.51 -3.23
CA ASN A 82 -4.02 -20.34 -4.05
C ASN A 82 -3.26 -19.56 -5.15
N PHE A 83 -3.02 -18.26 -4.94
CA PHE A 83 -2.25 -17.41 -5.86
C PHE A 83 -0.74 -17.39 -5.58
N ARG A 84 -0.22 -18.22 -4.66
CA ARG A 84 1.24 -18.32 -4.46
C ARG A 84 1.96 -18.79 -5.72
N LYS A 85 1.35 -19.74 -6.46
CA LYS A 85 1.72 -20.18 -7.80
C LYS A 85 0.44 -20.51 -8.57
N THR A 86 -0.19 -19.50 -9.16
CA THR A 86 -1.45 -19.70 -9.89
C THR A 86 -1.29 -20.73 -11.03
N ARG A 87 -2.27 -21.61 -11.17
CA ARG A 87 -2.32 -22.60 -12.26
C ARG A 87 -2.83 -22.01 -13.57
N LEU A 88 -3.41 -20.80 -13.51
CA LEU A 88 -3.93 -20.08 -14.65
C LEU A 88 -2.76 -19.57 -15.51
N ARG A 89 -2.83 -19.81 -16.82
CA ARG A 89 -1.84 -19.38 -17.79
C ARG A 89 -2.39 -18.27 -18.67
N GLY A 90 -1.57 -17.25 -18.91
CA GLY A 90 -1.93 -16.08 -19.72
C GLY A 90 -2.57 -14.96 -18.90
N ARG A 91 -2.28 -13.71 -19.30
CA ARG A 91 -2.65 -12.49 -18.57
C ARG A 91 -4.15 -12.42 -18.26
N GLU A 92 -4.97 -12.71 -19.26
CA GLU A 92 -6.43 -12.59 -19.16
C GLU A 92 -7.02 -13.55 -18.12
N ARG A 93 -6.63 -14.84 -18.17
CA ARG A 93 -7.12 -15.84 -17.22
C ARG A 93 -6.65 -15.53 -15.80
N THR A 94 -5.38 -15.15 -15.63
CA THR A 94 -4.84 -14.76 -14.33
C THR A 94 -5.60 -13.55 -13.77
N LEU A 95 -5.87 -12.55 -14.60
CA LEU A 95 -6.61 -11.34 -14.19
C LEU A 95 -8.03 -11.68 -13.73
N MET A 96 -8.76 -12.49 -14.50
CA MET A 96 -10.10 -12.94 -14.11
C MET A 96 -10.09 -13.70 -12.78
N GLY A 97 -9.13 -14.60 -12.58
CA GLY A 97 -8.97 -15.31 -11.32
C GLY A 97 -8.64 -14.37 -10.15
N THR A 98 -7.82 -13.34 -10.37
CA THR A 98 -7.52 -12.35 -9.34
C THR A 98 -8.77 -11.55 -8.94
N TYR A 99 -9.62 -11.16 -9.90
CA TYR A 99 -10.89 -10.50 -9.57
C TYR A 99 -11.80 -11.40 -8.75
N PHE A 100 -11.92 -12.68 -9.11
CA PHE A 100 -12.73 -13.64 -8.37
C PHE A 100 -12.26 -13.81 -6.92
N VAL A 101 -10.95 -14.00 -6.72
CA VAL A 101 -10.37 -14.14 -5.37
C VAL A 101 -10.50 -12.84 -4.57
N GLY A 102 -10.29 -11.68 -5.20
CA GLY A 102 -10.49 -10.38 -4.57
C GLY A 102 -11.94 -10.16 -4.12
N ALA A 103 -12.91 -10.53 -4.96
CA ALA A 103 -14.33 -10.45 -4.62
C ALA A 103 -14.68 -11.35 -3.43
N ALA A 104 -14.17 -12.59 -3.40
CA ALA A 104 -14.36 -13.50 -2.27
C ALA A 104 -13.78 -12.94 -0.96
N TYR A 105 -12.61 -12.31 -1.02
CA TYR A 105 -12.03 -11.63 0.15
C TYR A 105 -12.90 -10.48 0.64
N ASN A 106 -13.43 -9.65 -0.28
CA ASN A 106 -14.32 -8.56 0.09
C ASN A 106 -15.60 -9.05 0.78
N LEU A 107 -16.20 -10.14 0.29
CA LEU A 107 -17.38 -10.76 0.92
C LEU A 107 -17.09 -11.23 2.35
N MET A 108 -15.96 -11.94 2.54
CA MET A 108 -15.52 -12.36 3.87
C MET A 108 -15.30 -11.16 4.79
N GLN A 109 -14.68 -10.09 4.28
CA GLN A 109 -14.41 -8.90 5.07
C GLN A 109 -15.70 -8.19 5.49
N MET A 110 -16.68 -8.07 4.58
CA MET A 110 -18.00 -7.51 4.90
C MET A 110 -18.74 -8.37 5.93
N ALA A 111 -18.70 -9.70 5.82
CA ALA A 111 -19.30 -10.59 6.80
C ALA A 111 -18.69 -10.41 8.20
N ARG A 112 -17.36 -10.28 8.29
CA ARG A 112 -16.68 -10.02 9.58
C ARG A 112 -17.01 -8.65 10.16
N LEU A 113 -17.16 -7.63 9.30
CA LEU A 113 -17.54 -6.28 9.74
C LEU A 113 -18.99 -6.21 10.19
N ALA A 114 -19.90 -6.98 9.57
CA ALA A 114 -21.31 -7.02 9.97
C ALA A 114 -21.53 -7.76 11.29
N ALA A 115 -20.60 -8.63 11.69
CA ALA A 115 -20.65 -9.39 12.94
C ALA A 115 -19.94 -8.69 14.13
N ALA A 116 -19.29 -7.57 13.88
CA ALA A 116 -18.56 -6.77 14.88
C ALA A 116 -19.44 -5.62 15.39
#